data_AF-Q6P4F1-F1
#
_entry.id   AF-Q6P4F1-F1
#
_cell.length_a   1.000
_cell.length_b   1.000
_cell.length_c   1.000
_cell.angle_alpha   90.00
_cell.angle_beta   90.00
_cell.angle_gamma   90.00
#
_symmetry.space_group_name_H-M   'P 1'
#
loop_
_entity.id
_entity.type
_entity.pdbx_description
1 polymer ?
#
loop_
_entity_poly.entity_id
_entity_poly.type
_entity_poly.pdbx_seq_one_letter_code
_entity_poly.pdbx_strand_id
1 'polypeptide(L)'
;MVRIQRRKLLASCLCVTATVFLLVTLQVMVELGKFERKEFKSSSLQDGHTKMEEAPTHLNSFLKKEGLTFNRKRKWELDSYPIMLWWSPLTGETGRLGQCGADACFFTINRTYLHHHMTKAFLFYGTDFNIDSLPLPRKAHHDWAVFHEESPKNNYKLFHKPVITLFNYTATFSRHSHLPLTTQYLESIEVLKSLRYLVPLQSKNKLRKRLAPLVYVQSDCDPPSDRDSYVRELMTYIEVDSYGECLRNKDLPQQLKNPASMDADGFYRIIAQYKFILAFENAVCDDYITEKFWRPLKLGVVPVYYGSPSITDWLPSNKSAILVSEFSHPRELASYIRRLDSDDRLYEAYVEWKLKGEISNQRLLTALRERKWGVQDVNQDNYIDAFECMVCTKVWANIRLQEKGLPPKRWEAEDTHLSCPEPTVFAFSPLRTPPLSSLREMWISSFEQSKKEAQALRWLVDRNQNFSSQEFWGLVFKD
;
A
#
# COMPACT_ATOMS: atom_id res chain seq x y z
N MET A 1 -33.00 -3.68 54.94
CA MET A 1 -33.10 -2.74 53.81
C MET A 1 -31.79 -2.55 53.02
N VAL A 2 -30.64 -2.31 53.67
CA VAL A 2 -29.34 -2.01 53.00
C VAL A 2 -28.90 -3.07 51.95
N ARG A 3 -29.13 -4.37 52.20
CA ARG A 3 -28.72 -5.46 51.30
C ARG A 3 -29.51 -5.49 49.98
N ILE A 4 -30.78 -5.06 49.99
CA ILE A 4 -31.65 -4.98 48.80
C ILE A 4 -31.27 -3.76 47.96
N GLN A 5 -30.91 -2.64 48.60
CA GLN A 5 -30.43 -1.44 47.90
C GLN A 5 -29.10 -1.70 47.17
N ARG A 6 -28.14 -2.41 47.79
CA ARG A 6 -26.88 -2.79 47.12
C ARG A 6 -27.08 -3.65 45.87
N ARG A 7 -27.99 -4.64 45.91
CA ARG A 7 -28.29 -5.48 44.73
C ARG A 7 -28.92 -4.69 43.59
N LYS A 8 -29.85 -3.78 43.90
CA LYS A 8 -30.44 -2.87 42.90
C LYS A 8 -29.40 -1.94 42.29
N LEU A 9 -28.48 -1.40 43.10
CA LEU A 9 -27.39 -0.54 42.61
C LEU A 9 -26.43 -1.31 41.70
N LEU A 10 -26.03 -2.53 42.08
CA LEU A 10 -25.12 -3.36 41.29
C LEU A 10 -25.74 -3.76 39.94
N ALA A 11 -27.01 -4.17 39.95
CA ALA A 11 -27.75 -4.49 38.73
C ALA A 11 -27.89 -3.26 37.82
N SER A 12 -28.16 -2.08 38.39
CA SER A 12 -28.20 -0.82 37.64
C SER A 12 -26.85 -0.50 37.00
N CYS A 13 -25.73 -0.61 37.74
CA CYS A 13 -24.39 -0.40 37.20
C CYS A 13 -24.06 -1.38 36.06
N LEU A 14 -24.38 -2.67 36.22
CA LEU A 14 -24.17 -3.68 35.18
C LEU A 14 -25.00 -3.42 33.93
N CYS A 15 -26.25 -2.97 34.07
CA CYS A 15 -27.07 -2.58 32.93
C CYS A 15 -26.51 -1.34 32.21
N VAL A 16 -26.02 -0.34 32.96
CA VAL A 16 -25.41 0.86 32.38
C VAL A 16 -24.12 0.51 31.64
N THR A 17 -23.24 -0.31 32.21
CA THR A 17 -21.99 -0.71 31.52
C THR A 17 -22.26 -1.55 30.28
N ALA A 18 -23.23 -2.48 30.33
CA ALA A 18 -23.65 -3.24 29.16
C ALA A 18 -24.24 -2.35 28.06
N THR A 19 -25.05 -1.34 28.43
CA THR A 19 -25.63 -0.39 27.48
C THR A 19 -24.56 0.48 26.83
N VAL A 20 -23.60 0.98 27.61
CA VAL A 20 -22.46 1.74 27.09
C VAL A 20 -21.61 0.88 26.15
N PHE A 21 -21.33 -0.38 26.53
CA PHE A 21 -20.59 -1.30 25.67
C PHE A 21 -21.31 -1.55 24.34
N LEU A 22 -22.63 -1.82 24.38
CA LEU A 22 -23.44 -2.00 23.17
C LEU A 22 -23.47 -0.75 22.28
N LEU A 23 -23.56 0.45 22.87
CA LEU A 23 -23.51 1.71 22.12
C LEU A 23 -22.15 1.93 21.46
N VAL A 24 -21.05 1.67 22.16
CA VAL A 24 -19.69 1.75 21.59
C VAL A 24 -19.51 0.72 20.48
N THR A 25 -19.96 -0.52 20.68
CA THR A 25 -19.87 -1.59 19.67
C THR A 25 -20.70 -1.24 18.43
N LEU A 26 -21.91 -0.71 18.62
CA LEU A 26 -22.77 -0.24 17.52
C LEU A 26 -22.13 0.93 16.77
N GLN A 27 -21.52 1.88 17.48
CA GLN A 27 -20.83 3.01 16.87
C GLN A 27 -19.62 2.55 16.06
N VAL A 28 -18.82 1.61 16.57
CA VAL A 28 -17.72 0.98 15.83
C VAL A 28 -18.23 0.25 14.60
N MET A 29 -19.32 -0.53 14.70
CA MET A 29 -19.96 -1.20 13.56
C MET A 29 -20.49 -0.22 12.51
N VAL A 30 -21.07 0.91 12.93
CA VAL A 30 -21.56 1.96 12.03
C VAL A 30 -20.40 2.65 11.32
N GLU A 31 -19.27 2.92 12.00
CA GLU A 31 -18.09 3.51 11.38
C GLU A 31 -17.40 2.53 10.42
N LEU A 32 -17.28 1.24 10.77
CA LEU A 32 -16.80 0.19 9.87
C LEU A 32 -17.70 0.05 8.64
N GLY A 33 -19.03 0.02 8.81
CA GLY A 33 -19.98 -0.03 7.70
C GLY A 33 -20.00 1.22 6.83
N LYS A 34 -19.69 2.40 7.37
CA LYS A 34 -19.46 3.63 6.58
C LYS A 34 -18.16 3.54 5.78
N PHE A 35 -17.14 2.89 6.32
CA PHE A 35 -15.87 2.64 5.64
C PHE A 35 -16.09 1.70 4.44
N GLU A 36 -16.75 0.56 4.66
CA GLU A 36 -17.13 -0.39 3.61
C GLU A 36 -18.02 0.25 2.54
N ARG A 37 -19.05 1.03 2.93
CA ARG A 37 -19.89 1.74 1.95
C ARG A 37 -19.14 2.82 1.18
N LYS A 38 -18.10 3.43 1.74
CA LYS A 38 -17.26 4.39 1.02
C LYS A 38 -16.39 3.69 -0.01
N GLU A 39 -15.80 2.53 0.31
CA GLU A 39 -15.12 1.70 -0.69
C GLU A 39 -16.08 1.22 -1.77
N PHE A 40 -17.29 0.78 -1.39
CA PHE A 40 -18.30 0.32 -2.35
C PHE A 40 -18.83 1.44 -3.26
N LYS A 41 -18.94 2.68 -2.75
CA LYS A 41 -19.30 3.85 -3.58
C LYS A 41 -18.13 4.34 -4.43
N SER A 42 -16.89 4.18 -3.96
CA SER A 42 -15.68 4.45 -4.76
C SER A 42 -15.58 3.49 -5.95
N SER A 43 -15.93 2.22 -5.76
CA SER A 43 -15.90 1.21 -6.83
C SER A 43 -17.10 1.24 -7.77
N SER A 44 -18.25 1.82 -7.36
CA SER A 44 -19.47 1.88 -8.18
C SER A 44 -19.75 3.24 -8.86
N LEU A 45 -18.83 4.20 -8.81
CA LEU A 45 -18.89 5.43 -9.60
C LEU A 45 -18.43 5.19 -11.07
N GLN A 46 -19.04 4.22 -11.72
CA GLN A 46 -19.17 4.11 -13.18
C GLN A 46 -20.59 3.59 -13.47
N ASP A 47 -21.59 4.44 -13.27
CA ASP A 47 -22.84 4.44 -14.03
C ASP A 47 -23.74 5.56 -13.47
N GLY A 48 -23.78 6.68 -14.18
CA GLY A 48 -24.49 7.88 -13.74
C GLY A 48 -24.60 8.90 -14.85
N HIS A 49 -25.40 8.59 -15.85
CA HIS A 49 -25.86 9.50 -16.90
C HIS A 49 -26.48 10.77 -16.29
N THR A 50 -25.82 11.93 -16.44
CA THR A 50 -26.51 13.22 -16.42
C THR A 50 -26.03 14.09 -17.59
N LYS A 51 -27.01 14.46 -18.42
CA LYS A 51 -26.93 15.20 -19.68
C LYS A 51 -26.44 16.66 -19.48
N MET A 52 -25.54 17.15 -20.34
CA MET A 52 -25.70 18.44 -21.04
C MET A 52 -24.60 18.68 -22.09
N GLU A 53 -25.07 19.12 -23.27
CA GLU A 53 -24.44 19.95 -24.32
C GLU A 53 -23.33 19.40 -25.24
N GLU A 54 -23.81 18.83 -26.35
CA GLU A 54 -23.53 19.13 -27.78
C GLU A 54 -22.11 19.54 -28.28
N ALA A 55 -21.57 18.59 -29.07
CA ALA A 55 -20.78 18.71 -30.32
C ALA A 55 -19.25 18.93 -30.28
N PRO A 56 -18.46 18.44 -31.29
CA PRO A 56 -18.81 17.55 -32.41
C PRO A 56 -18.04 16.21 -32.44
N THR A 57 -18.65 15.28 -33.16
CA THR A 57 -18.20 13.95 -33.60
C THR A 57 -16.80 13.92 -34.23
N HIS A 58 -15.83 13.27 -33.57
CA HIS A 58 -14.70 12.57 -34.21
C HIS A 58 -13.96 11.70 -33.17
N LEU A 59 -14.51 10.54 -32.75
CA LEU A 59 -13.70 9.42 -32.22
C LEU A 59 -14.51 8.12 -32.04
N ASN A 60 -15.37 7.76 -32.98
CA ASN A 60 -15.87 6.37 -33.08
C ASN A 60 -14.81 5.48 -33.74
N SER A 61 -13.67 5.28 -33.07
CA SER A 61 -12.76 4.17 -33.35
C SER A 61 -11.85 3.86 -32.14
N PHE A 62 -12.40 3.82 -30.92
CA PHE A 62 -11.68 3.21 -29.81
C PHE A 62 -12.16 1.78 -29.60
N LEU A 63 -11.41 0.90 -30.25
CA LEU A 63 -11.23 -0.52 -30.04
C LEU A 63 -11.93 -1.06 -28.79
N LYS A 64 -13.02 -1.77 -29.03
CA LYS A 64 -13.37 -2.96 -28.27
C LYS A 64 -12.11 -3.83 -28.18
N LYS A 65 -11.38 -3.80 -27.06
CA LYS A 65 -10.76 -5.04 -26.58
C LYS A 65 -11.91 -6.03 -26.49
N GLU A 66 -11.82 -7.14 -27.21
CA GLU A 66 -12.82 -8.20 -27.22
C GLU A 66 -12.95 -8.83 -25.82
N GLY A 67 -13.61 -8.13 -24.91
CA GLY A 67 -14.38 -8.80 -23.86
C GLY A 67 -15.50 -9.52 -24.57
N LEU A 68 -15.36 -10.84 -24.73
CA LEU A 68 -16.38 -11.72 -25.28
C LEU A 68 -17.72 -11.41 -24.62
N THR A 69 -18.58 -10.71 -25.36
CA THR A 69 -19.94 -10.37 -24.94
C THR A 69 -20.70 -11.64 -24.56
N PHE A 70 -21.36 -11.56 -23.41
CA PHE A 70 -21.96 -12.64 -22.63
C PHE A 70 -23.10 -13.37 -23.37
N ASN A 71 -22.77 -14.24 -24.32
CA ASN A 71 -23.72 -15.19 -24.88
C ASN A 71 -23.80 -16.42 -23.96
N ARG A 72 -24.94 -16.52 -23.27
CA ARG A 72 -25.30 -17.44 -22.17
C ARG A 72 -25.27 -18.96 -22.49
N LYS A 73 -24.49 -19.43 -23.47
CA LYS A 73 -24.51 -20.83 -23.95
C LYS A 73 -23.16 -21.53 -24.15
N ARG A 74 -22.01 -20.95 -23.79
CA ARG A 74 -20.78 -21.75 -23.57
C ARG A 74 -20.60 -21.91 -22.07
N LYS A 75 -21.12 -23.02 -21.52
CA LYS A 75 -20.51 -23.61 -20.32
C LYS A 75 -19.05 -23.82 -20.70
N TRP A 76 -18.14 -23.05 -20.12
CA TRP A 76 -16.71 -23.33 -20.23
C TRP A 76 -16.52 -24.81 -19.87
N GLU A 77 -15.68 -25.54 -20.60
CA GLU A 77 -15.09 -26.77 -20.07
C GLU A 77 -14.14 -26.33 -18.95
N LEU A 78 -14.72 -25.98 -17.80
CA LEU A 78 -13.99 -25.47 -16.64
C LEU A 78 -12.97 -26.49 -16.12
N ASP A 79 -13.21 -27.77 -16.43
CA ASP A 79 -12.32 -28.88 -16.15
C ASP A 79 -11.01 -28.83 -16.97
N SER A 80 -10.90 -27.95 -17.96
CA SER A 80 -9.70 -27.82 -18.82
C SER A 80 -8.68 -26.81 -18.30
N TYR A 81 -9.01 -25.98 -17.29
CA TYR A 81 -8.13 -24.91 -16.81
C TYR A 81 -7.92 -24.96 -15.29
N PRO A 82 -6.68 -24.77 -14.81
CA PRO A 82 -6.42 -24.59 -13.38
C PRO A 82 -7.18 -23.38 -12.82
N ILE A 83 -7.79 -23.56 -11.65
CA ILE A 83 -8.55 -22.52 -10.95
C ILE A 83 -7.65 -21.86 -9.91
N MET A 84 -7.53 -20.53 -10.03
CA MET A 84 -6.90 -19.64 -9.06
C MET A 84 -8.01 -18.96 -8.25
N LEU A 85 -8.16 -19.35 -6.99
CA LEU A 85 -9.20 -18.80 -6.12
C LEU A 85 -8.64 -17.62 -5.33
N TRP A 86 -9.10 -16.41 -5.65
CA TRP A 86 -8.88 -15.25 -4.79
C TRP A 86 -9.66 -15.42 -3.49
N TRP A 87 -8.92 -15.58 -2.39
CA TRP A 87 -9.49 -15.73 -1.06
C TRP A 87 -9.94 -14.39 -0.47
N SER A 88 -9.28 -13.32 -0.90
CA SER A 88 -9.66 -11.92 -0.67
C SER A 88 -10.41 -11.37 -1.89
N PRO A 89 -11.51 -10.60 -1.74
CA PRO A 89 -12.31 -10.12 -2.86
C PRO A 89 -11.68 -8.93 -3.62
N LEU A 90 -10.35 -8.83 -3.67
CA LEU A 90 -9.60 -7.67 -4.19
C LEU A 90 -10.02 -7.28 -5.62
N THR A 91 -10.15 -8.25 -6.53
CA THR A 91 -10.51 -7.98 -7.93
C THR A 91 -12.02 -7.81 -8.15
N GLY A 92 -12.86 -8.28 -7.23
CA GLY A 92 -14.31 -8.33 -7.39
C GLY A 92 -14.82 -9.31 -8.48
N GLU A 93 -13.93 -10.00 -9.19
CA GLU A 93 -14.30 -10.82 -10.35
C GLU A 93 -14.90 -12.18 -9.95
N THR A 94 -16.17 -12.40 -10.28
CA THR A 94 -16.83 -13.69 -10.02
C THR A 94 -16.28 -14.84 -10.88
N GLY A 95 -15.62 -14.54 -12.00
CA GLY A 95 -14.99 -15.52 -12.87
C GLY A 95 -14.44 -14.90 -14.16
N ARG A 96 -13.14 -15.07 -14.41
CA ARG A 96 -12.45 -14.65 -15.64
C ARG A 96 -11.47 -15.72 -16.09
N LEU A 97 -11.44 -16.00 -17.40
CA LEU A 97 -10.35 -16.77 -17.99
C LEU A 97 -9.22 -15.79 -18.35
N GLY A 98 -8.11 -15.87 -17.62
CA GLY A 98 -6.92 -15.05 -17.87
C GLY A 98 -5.91 -15.79 -18.74
N GLN A 99 -5.37 -15.10 -19.74
CA GLN A 99 -4.37 -15.61 -20.66
C GLN A 99 -2.98 -15.08 -20.28
N CYS A 100 -2.04 -15.98 -20.01
CA CYS A 100 -0.70 -15.71 -19.51
C CYS A 100 0.33 -16.31 -20.47
N GLY A 101 0.54 -15.65 -21.60
CA GLY A 101 1.33 -16.21 -22.70
C GLY A 101 0.64 -17.44 -23.30
N ALA A 102 1.28 -18.61 -23.23
CA ALA A 102 0.69 -19.88 -23.69
C ALA A 102 -0.25 -20.53 -22.67
N ASP A 103 -0.26 -20.03 -21.43
CA ASP A 103 -0.95 -20.63 -20.29
C ASP A 103 -2.27 -19.90 -20.05
N ALA A 104 -3.33 -20.63 -19.71
CA ALA A 104 -4.63 -20.02 -19.38
C ALA A 104 -5.12 -20.55 -18.03
N CYS A 105 -5.62 -19.67 -17.17
CA CYS A 105 -6.15 -20.04 -15.86
C CYS A 105 -7.49 -19.35 -15.60
N PHE A 106 -8.34 -19.99 -14.80
CA PHE A 106 -9.61 -19.41 -14.38
C PHE A 106 -9.44 -18.73 -13.02
N PHE A 107 -9.61 -17.41 -12.99
CA PHE A 107 -9.54 -16.58 -11.80
C PHE A 107 -10.94 -16.29 -11.27
N THR A 108 -11.16 -16.43 -9.97
CA THR A 108 -12.47 -16.24 -9.36
C THR A 108 -12.34 -15.89 -7.88
N ILE A 109 -13.28 -15.08 -7.36
CA ILE A 109 -13.49 -14.89 -5.91
C ILE A 109 -14.53 -15.87 -5.33
N ASN A 110 -15.16 -16.70 -6.17
CA ASN A 110 -16.27 -17.54 -5.76
C ASN A 110 -15.79 -18.76 -4.95
N ARG A 111 -15.99 -18.69 -3.64
CA ARG A 111 -15.58 -19.73 -2.69
C ARG A 111 -16.22 -21.10 -2.92
N THR A 112 -17.26 -21.22 -3.76
CA THR A 112 -17.79 -22.55 -4.15
C THR A 112 -16.74 -23.42 -4.85
N TYR A 113 -15.69 -22.82 -5.42
CA TYR A 113 -14.58 -23.55 -6.04
C TYR A 113 -13.54 -24.08 -5.04
N LEU A 114 -13.66 -23.82 -3.73
CA LEU A 114 -12.71 -24.26 -2.71
C LEU A 114 -12.38 -25.76 -2.79
N HIS A 115 -13.38 -26.60 -3.08
CA HIS A 115 -13.21 -28.05 -3.14
C HIS A 115 -13.11 -28.59 -4.57
N HIS A 116 -13.10 -27.72 -5.59
CA HIS A 116 -12.98 -28.13 -6.98
C HIS A 116 -11.61 -28.77 -7.25
N HIS A 117 -11.58 -29.89 -7.97
CA HIS A 117 -10.34 -30.64 -8.21
C HIS A 117 -9.31 -29.89 -9.07
N MET A 118 -9.79 -28.93 -9.87
CA MET A 118 -8.95 -28.00 -10.64
C MET A 118 -8.47 -26.78 -9.83
N THR A 119 -8.91 -26.57 -8.58
CA THR A 119 -8.37 -25.51 -7.73
C THR A 119 -6.94 -25.83 -7.34
N LYS A 120 -5.99 -25.04 -7.84
CA LYS A 120 -4.55 -25.26 -7.65
C LYS A 120 -3.89 -24.18 -6.81
N ALA A 121 -4.44 -22.96 -6.75
CA ALA A 121 -3.87 -21.90 -5.93
C ALA A 121 -4.93 -21.07 -5.23
N PHE A 122 -4.59 -20.58 -4.04
CA PHE A 122 -5.32 -19.54 -3.33
C PHE A 122 -4.49 -18.25 -3.35
N LEU A 123 -5.11 -17.17 -3.82
CA LEU A 123 -4.50 -15.85 -3.92
C LEU A 123 -5.02 -14.98 -2.78
N PHE A 124 -4.12 -14.33 -2.05
CA PHE A 124 -4.44 -13.50 -0.90
C PHE A 124 -4.01 -12.08 -1.16
N TYR A 125 -4.90 -11.14 -0.86
CA TYR A 125 -4.50 -9.76 -0.62
C TYR A 125 -4.05 -9.64 0.83
N GLY A 126 -2.81 -9.21 1.05
CA GLY A 126 -2.20 -9.24 2.37
C GLY A 126 -2.94 -8.39 3.40
N THR A 127 -3.52 -7.26 3.02
CA THR A 127 -4.33 -6.43 3.93
C THR A 127 -5.56 -7.18 4.46
N ASP A 128 -6.19 -7.99 3.61
CA ASP A 128 -7.36 -8.80 3.96
C ASP A 128 -7.02 -10.15 4.61
N PHE A 129 -5.72 -10.47 4.76
CA PHE A 129 -5.30 -11.77 5.28
C PHE A 129 -5.61 -11.89 6.79
N ASN A 130 -6.65 -12.68 7.08
CA ASN A 130 -7.21 -12.86 8.42
C ASN A 130 -7.20 -14.35 8.84
N ILE A 131 -7.00 -14.58 10.14
CA ILE A 131 -7.02 -15.89 10.81
C ILE A 131 -8.41 -16.54 10.79
N ASP A 132 -9.48 -15.75 10.77
CA ASP A 132 -10.85 -16.26 10.90
C ASP A 132 -11.31 -17.04 9.66
N SER A 133 -10.58 -16.89 8.55
CA SER A 133 -10.91 -17.54 7.30
C SER A 133 -9.64 -17.90 6.55
N LEU A 134 -9.21 -19.15 6.69
CA LEU A 134 -8.12 -19.72 5.88
C LEU A 134 -8.64 -20.94 5.10
N PRO A 135 -8.17 -21.19 3.88
CA PRO A 135 -8.57 -22.35 3.08
C PRO A 135 -7.89 -23.62 3.59
N LEU A 136 -8.26 -24.05 4.80
CA LEU A 136 -7.79 -25.28 5.46
C LEU A 136 -8.86 -26.40 5.35
N PRO A 137 -8.44 -27.68 5.26
CA PRO A 137 -7.06 -28.14 5.13
C PRO A 137 -6.45 -27.79 3.76
N ARG A 138 -5.20 -27.33 3.78
CA ARG A 138 -4.39 -27.10 2.58
C ARG A 138 -3.93 -28.44 2.03
N LYS A 139 -4.43 -28.80 0.84
CA LYS A 139 -4.04 -30.02 0.13
C LYS A 139 -2.64 -29.87 -0.49
N ALA A 140 -1.98 -31.00 -0.76
CA ALA A 140 -0.61 -31.00 -1.30
C ALA A 140 -0.44 -30.32 -2.67
N HIS A 141 -1.53 -30.14 -3.42
CA HIS A 141 -1.57 -29.46 -4.72
C HIS A 141 -2.14 -28.03 -4.64
N HIS A 142 -2.34 -27.50 -3.43
CA HIS A 142 -2.78 -26.13 -3.20
C HIS A 142 -1.58 -25.22 -2.92
N ASP A 143 -1.27 -24.35 -3.86
CA ASP A 143 -0.32 -23.27 -3.66
C ASP A 143 -1.01 -22.07 -2.98
N TRP A 144 -0.28 -21.35 -2.13
CA TRP A 144 -0.72 -20.07 -1.56
C TRP A 144 0.13 -18.96 -2.15
N ALA A 145 -0.49 -17.89 -2.62
CA ALA A 145 0.19 -16.74 -3.18
C ALA A 145 -0.29 -15.47 -2.48
N VAL A 146 0.61 -14.57 -2.13
CA VAL A 146 0.26 -13.29 -1.50
C VAL A 146 0.68 -12.10 -2.35
N PHE A 147 -0.25 -11.18 -2.54
CA PHE A 147 -0.01 -9.82 -3.03
C PHE A 147 -0.10 -8.87 -1.83
N HIS A 148 0.99 -8.20 -1.48
CA HIS A 148 0.99 -7.23 -0.38
C HIS A 148 2.05 -6.16 -0.58
N GLU A 149 1.58 -4.97 -0.88
CA GLU A 149 2.34 -3.80 -1.27
C GLU A 149 2.30 -2.68 -0.22
N GLU A 150 1.52 -2.93 0.83
CA GLU A 150 1.20 -2.03 1.92
C GLU A 150 2.21 -2.12 3.07
N SER A 151 2.22 -1.12 3.95
CA SER A 151 3.13 -1.10 5.11
C SER A 151 2.70 -2.09 6.21
N PRO A 152 3.59 -2.42 7.18
CA PRO A 152 3.26 -3.24 8.35
C PRO A 152 2.05 -2.78 9.17
N LYS A 153 1.69 -1.49 9.06
CA LYS A 153 0.48 -0.93 9.65
C LYS A 153 -0.78 -1.70 9.26
N ASN A 154 -0.83 -2.21 8.03
CA ASN A 154 -2.01 -2.88 7.50
C ASN A 154 -2.09 -4.35 7.92
N ASN A 155 -0.95 -5.05 8.00
CA ASN A 155 -0.92 -6.42 8.46
C ASN A 155 0.45 -6.87 8.99
N TYR A 156 0.77 -6.51 10.23
CA TYR A 156 2.11 -6.71 10.79
C TYR A 156 2.54 -8.19 10.87
N LYS A 157 1.62 -9.13 11.10
CA LYS A 157 1.96 -10.57 11.16
C LYS A 157 2.59 -11.10 9.86
N LEU A 158 2.27 -10.51 8.70
CA LEU A 158 2.88 -10.90 7.41
C LEU A 158 4.38 -10.56 7.33
N PHE A 159 4.87 -9.62 8.14
CA PHE A 159 6.27 -9.18 8.15
C PHE A 159 7.17 -10.07 9.00
N HIS A 160 6.61 -11.11 9.61
CA HIS A 160 7.34 -12.08 10.41
C HIS A 160 7.51 -13.38 9.63
N LYS A 161 8.74 -13.93 9.68
CA LYS A 161 9.13 -15.19 9.05
C LYS A 161 8.09 -16.32 9.18
N PRO A 162 7.49 -16.59 10.36
CA PRO A 162 6.55 -17.70 10.49
C PRO A 162 5.34 -17.63 9.55
N VAL A 163 4.89 -16.42 9.16
CA VAL A 163 3.71 -16.23 8.31
C VAL A 163 4.09 -16.05 6.85
N ILE A 164 5.09 -15.23 6.52
CA ILE A 164 5.46 -15.01 5.10
C ILE A 164 5.89 -16.31 4.42
N THR A 165 6.57 -17.20 5.16
CA THR A 165 7.01 -18.52 4.67
C THR A 165 5.85 -19.53 4.51
N LEU A 166 4.60 -19.18 4.84
CA LEU A 166 3.42 -19.99 4.48
C LEU A 166 3.12 -19.92 2.97
N PHE A 167 3.54 -18.86 2.30
CA PHE A 167 3.23 -18.62 0.89
C PHE A 167 4.27 -19.27 -0.04
N ASN A 168 3.81 -19.79 -1.17
CA ASN A 168 4.67 -20.27 -2.25
C ASN A 168 5.14 -19.13 -3.16
N TYR A 169 4.27 -18.14 -3.38
CA TYR A 169 4.51 -17.02 -4.29
C TYR A 169 4.22 -15.70 -3.60
N THR A 170 5.05 -14.70 -3.86
CA THR A 170 4.98 -13.38 -3.21
C THR A 170 5.10 -12.28 -4.26
N ALA A 171 4.19 -11.32 -4.20
CA ALA A 171 4.31 -10.04 -4.88
C ALA A 171 4.26 -8.94 -3.83
N THR A 172 5.41 -8.34 -3.53
CA THR A 172 5.54 -7.35 -2.46
C THR A 172 6.49 -6.24 -2.87
N PHE A 173 6.60 -5.18 -2.07
CA PHE A 173 7.55 -4.10 -2.34
C PHE A 173 9.02 -4.55 -2.27
N SER A 174 9.34 -5.68 -1.62
CA SER A 174 10.72 -6.20 -1.52
C SER A 174 11.28 -6.58 -2.89
N ARG A 175 12.51 -6.14 -3.18
CA ARG A 175 13.26 -6.54 -4.38
C ARG A 175 13.53 -8.05 -4.44
N HIS A 176 13.39 -8.76 -3.33
CA HIS A 176 13.64 -10.20 -3.20
C HIS A 176 12.39 -11.04 -3.41
N SER A 177 11.19 -10.45 -3.44
CA SER A 177 9.97 -11.21 -3.67
C SER A 177 9.94 -11.86 -5.06
N HIS A 178 9.10 -12.88 -5.25
CA HIS A 178 9.00 -13.59 -6.53
C HIS A 178 8.56 -12.66 -7.67
N LEU A 179 7.71 -11.67 -7.36
CA LEU A 179 7.36 -10.55 -8.22
C LEU A 179 7.59 -9.22 -7.47
N PRO A 180 8.77 -8.59 -7.63
CA PRO A 180 9.07 -7.33 -6.99
C PRO A 180 8.18 -6.18 -7.46
N LEU A 181 7.58 -5.47 -6.50
CA LEU A 181 6.74 -4.27 -6.69
C LEU A 181 7.45 -2.99 -6.27
N THR A 182 8.77 -3.01 -6.07
CA THR A 182 9.59 -1.89 -5.58
C THR A 182 9.42 -0.59 -6.37
N THR A 183 9.04 -0.68 -7.66
CA THR A 183 8.84 0.47 -8.55
C THR A 183 7.36 0.70 -8.92
N GLN A 184 6.40 0.09 -8.22
CA GLN A 184 4.98 0.08 -8.65
C GLN A 184 4.30 1.44 -8.68
N TYR A 185 4.85 2.43 -7.98
CA TYR A 185 4.34 3.80 -7.95
C TYR A 185 5.07 4.73 -8.92
N LEU A 186 5.92 4.17 -9.81
CA LEU A 186 6.59 4.89 -10.87
C LEU A 186 6.13 4.37 -12.23
N GLU A 187 5.47 5.22 -13.01
CA GLU A 187 4.83 4.83 -14.26
C GLU A 187 5.82 4.53 -15.38
N SER A 188 6.81 5.40 -15.58
CA SER A 188 7.86 5.20 -16.57
C SER A 188 9.03 6.16 -16.38
N ILE A 189 10.13 5.88 -17.08
CA ILE A 189 11.26 6.82 -17.21
C ILE A 189 10.84 8.15 -17.84
N GLU A 190 9.92 8.11 -18.81
CA GLU A 190 9.46 9.31 -19.51
C GLU A 190 8.69 10.27 -18.60
N VAL A 191 7.98 9.74 -17.60
CA VAL A 191 7.30 10.57 -16.58
C VAL A 191 8.30 11.32 -15.70
N LEU A 192 9.46 10.72 -15.39
CA LEU A 192 10.52 11.39 -14.65
C LEU A 192 11.19 12.50 -15.48
N LYS A 193 11.40 12.26 -16.78
CA LYS A 193 11.96 13.25 -17.71
C LYS A 193 10.99 14.35 -18.10
N SER A 194 9.68 14.10 -17.98
CA SER A 194 8.65 15.05 -18.37
C SER A 194 8.75 16.36 -17.57
N LEU A 195 8.67 17.48 -18.29
CA LEU A 195 8.61 18.83 -17.72
C LEU A 195 7.17 19.34 -17.55
N ARG A 196 6.15 18.50 -17.81
CA ARG A 196 4.73 18.88 -17.84
C ARG A 196 4.27 19.69 -16.62
N TYR A 197 4.72 19.31 -15.43
CA TYR A 197 4.33 19.94 -14.17
C TYR A 197 5.41 20.85 -13.59
N LEU A 198 6.61 20.90 -14.21
CA LEU A 198 7.72 21.66 -13.67
C LEU A 198 7.36 23.15 -13.64
N VAL A 199 7.40 23.74 -12.45
CA VAL A 199 7.28 25.19 -12.26
C VAL A 199 8.69 25.80 -12.30
N PRO A 200 8.95 26.80 -13.15
CA PRO A 200 10.25 27.47 -13.19
C PRO A 200 10.68 28.02 -11.82
N LEU A 201 11.97 27.92 -11.49
CA LEU A 201 12.49 28.34 -10.18
C LEU A 201 12.13 29.80 -9.83
N GLN A 202 12.25 30.71 -10.79
CA GLN A 202 11.88 32.11 -10.56
C GLN A 202 10.40 32.29 -10.19
N SER A 203 9.52 31.43 -10.70
CA SER A 203 8.11 31.39 -10.28
C SER A 203 7.98 30.83 -8.86
N LYS A 204 8.69 29.74 -8.52
CA LYS A 204 8.73 29.23 -7.14
C LYS A 204 9.25 30.29 -6.15
N ASN A 205 10.29 31.03 -6.49
CA ASN A 205 10.85 32.13 -5.68
C ASN A 205 9.82 33.23 -5.42
N LYS A 206 9.01 33.62 -6.41
CA LYS A 206 7.91 34.57 -6.20
C LYS A 206 6.83 34.02 -5.26
N LEU A 207 6.54 32.73 -5.38
CA LEU A 207 5.54 32.04 -4.55
C LEU A 207 5.96 31.90 -3.08
N ARG A 208 7.27 31.98 -2.77
CA ARG A 208 7.79 31.98 -1.38
C ARG A 208 7.25 33.11 -0.51
N LYS A 209 6.68 34.18 -1.10
CA LYS A 209 6.00 35.24 -0.35
C LYS A 209 4.70 34.79 0.34
N ARG A 210 4.12 33.65 -0.08
CA ARG A 210 2.80 33.18 0.38
C ARG A 210 2.72 31.68 0.71
N LEU A 211 3.68 30.89 0.22
CA LEU A 211 3.77 29.45 0.48
C LEU A 211 5.03 29.19 1.28
N ALA A 212 5.00 28.22 2.19
CA ALA A 212 6.17 27.68 2.86
C ALA A 212 7.19 27.06 1.86
N PRO A 213 8.47 26.87 2.23
CA PRO A 213 9.44 26.18 1.36
C PRO A 213 9.10 24.70 1.20
N LEU A 214 8.53 24.12 2.26
CA LEU A 214 8.15 22.72 2.39
C LEU A 214 6.64 22.57 2.35
N VAL A 215 6.19 21.50 1.72
CA VAL A 215 4.81 21.00 1.85
C VAL A 215 4.81 19.61 2.47
N TYR A 216 3.82 19.34 3.32
CA TYR A 216 3.49 18.05 3.88
C TYR A 216 2.06 17.69 3.46
N VAL A 217 1.83 16.47 2.97
CA VAL A 217 0.48 16.05 2.54
C VAL A 217 0.21 14.65 3.04
N GLN A 218 -0.50 14.54 4.17
CA GLN A 218 -0.84 13.26 4.76
C GLN A 218 -2.23 13.28 5.40
N SER A 219 -2.98 12.19 5.22
CA SER A 219 -4.26 11.95 5.88
C SER A 219 -4.23 10.77 6.85
N ASP A 220 -3.21 9.91 6.75
CA ASP A 220 -3.01 8.80 7.65
C ASP A 220 -2.01 9.19 8.75
N CYS A 221 -2.51 9.55 9.92
CA CYS A 221 -1.70 10.16 10.98
C CYS A 221 -1.19 9.13 11.99
N ASP A 222 -0.18 9.55 12.76
CA ASP A 222 0.54 8.74 13.75
C ASP A 222 0.90 7.34 13.22
N PRO A 223 1.58 7.19 12.06
CA PRO A 223 1.96 5.89 11.53
C PRO A 223 3.20 5.30 12.27
N PRO A 224 3.53 4.01 12.07
CA PRO A 224 4.69 3.35 12.70
C PRO A 224 6.03 4.06 12.52
N SER A 225 6.21 4.86 11.47
CA SER A 225 7.44 5.65 11.26
C SER A 225 7.60 6.85 12.21
N ASP A 226 6.62 7.14 13.07
CA ASP A 226 6.61 8.31 13.98
C ASP A 226 6.82 9.66 13.25
N ARG A 227 6.49 9.69 11.96
CA ARG A 227 6.80 10.80 11.05
C ARG A 227 6.21 12.13 11.51
N ASP A 228 5.01 12.11 12.09
CA ASP A 228 4.31 13.33 12.52
C ASP A 228 5.00 14.00 13.70
N SER A 229 5.64 13.22 14.58
CA SER A 229 6.48 13.76 15.67
C SER A 229 7.69 14.49 15.12
N TYR A 230 8.36 13.90 14.11
CA TYR A 230 9.48 14.55 13.43
C TYR A 230 9.07 15.85 12.74
N VAL A 231 7.96 15.83 11.98
CA VAL A 231 7.49 17.02 11.26
C VAL A 231 7.06 18.11 12.24
N ARG A 232 6.41 17.77 13.36
CA ARG A 232 6.05 18.75 14.39
C ARG A 232 7.27 19.44 14.99
N GLU A 233 8.33 18.70 15.28
CA GLU A 233 9.60 19.28 15.74
C GLU A 233 10.25 20.14 14.64
N LEU A 234 10.27 19.67 13.39
CA LEU A 234 10.79 20.41 12.24
C LEU A 234 10.08 21.76 12.05
N MET A 235 8.76 21.80 12.22
CA MET A 235 7.94 23.01 12.12
C MET A 235 8.32 24.11 13.12
N THR A 236 9.07 23.78 14.18
CA THR A 236 9.62 24.78 15.11
C THR A 236 10.82 25.54 14.53
N TYR A 237 11.47 24.97 13.51
CA TYR A 237 12.69 25.51 12.90
C TYR A 237 12.50 25.98 11.46
N ILE A 238 11.44 25.58 10.76
CA ILE A 238 11.16 26.02 9.38
C ILE A 238 9.65 25.95 9.09
N GLU A 239 9.15 26.86 8.26
CA GLU A 239 7.76 26.85 7.84
C GLU A 239 7.45 25.60 6.99
N VAL A 240 6.31 24.97 7.25
CA VAL A 240 5.78 23.84 6.49
C VAL A 240 4.29 24.07 6.27
N ASP A 241 3.85 24.08 5.01
CA ASP A 241 2.43 24.03 4.69
C ASP A 241 1.96 22.56 4.75
N SER A 242 0.99 22.24 5.58
CA SER A 242 0.45 20.89 5.75
C SER A 242 -0.99 20.79 5.28
N TYR A 243 -1.21 19.96 4.26
CA TYR A 243 -2.51 19.59 3.72
C TYR A 243 -2.88 18.17 4.16
N GLY A 244 -4.18 17.85 4.13
CA GLY A 244 -4.72 16.58 4.59
C GLY A 244 -5.23 16.68 6.02
N GLU A 245 -5.08 15.61 6.80
CA GLU A 245 -5.55 15.55 8.19
C GLU A 245 -4.42 15.75 9.20
N CYS A 246 -3.18 15.39 8.86
CA CYS A 246 -2.06 15.40 9.79
C CYS A 246 -1.38 16.77 9.85
N LEU A 247 -1.24 17.33 11.06
CA LEU A 247 -0.63 18.66 11.30
C LEU A 247 -1.24 19.79 10.42
N ARG A 248 -2.49 19.62 9.99
CA ARG A 248 -3.16 20.46 8.99
C ARG A 248 -3.13 21.94 9.39
N ASN A 249 -2.55 22.75 8.52
CA ASN A 249 -2.57 24.22 8.63
C ASN A 249 -2.96 24.91 7.32
N LYS A 250 -3.28 24.12 6.28
CA LYS A 250 -3.70 24.60 4.97
C LYS A 250 -4.74 23.65 4.36
N ASP A 251 -5.62 24.22 3.55
CA ASP A 251 -6.72 23.49 2.95
C ASP A 251 -6.50 23.29 1.44
N LEU A 252 -6.75 22.07 0.98
CA LEU A 252 -6.92 21.81 -0.44
C LEU A 252 -8.29 22.34 -0.88
N PRO A 253 -8.42 22.78 -2.15
CA PRO A 253 -9.72 23.01 -2.77
C PRO A 253 -10.66 21.81 -2.57
N GLN A 254 -11.96 22.06 -2.41
CA GLN A 254 -12.92 21.04 -2.00
C GLN A 254 -12.90 19.78 -2.88
N GLN A 255 -12.74 19.96 -4.21
CA GLN A 255 -12.65 18.89 -5.19
C GLN A 255 -11.36 18.05 -5.12
N LEU A 256 -10.36 18.50 -4.36
CA LEU A 256 -9.08 17.82 -4.17
C LEU A 256 -8.90 17.29 -2.74
N LYS A 257 -9.89 17.42 -1.87
CA LYS A 257 -9.81 16.91 -0.48
C LYS A 257 -9.94 15.40 -0.38
N ASN A 258 -10.49 14.72 -1.38
CA ASN A 258 -10.58 13.27 -1.39
C ASN A 258 -9.20 12.67 -1.71
N PRO A 259 -8.70 11.68 -0.93
CA PRO A 259 -7.47 10.96 -1.26
C PRO A 259 -7.43 10.40 -2.69
N ALA A 260 -8.58 9.98 -3.24
CA ALA A 260 -8.69 9.52 -4.63
C ALA A 260 -8.35 10.60 -5.68
N SER A 261 -8.29 11.87 -5.29
CA SER A 261 -7.94 13.00 -6.15
C SER A 261 -6.45 13.38 -6.10
N MET A 262 -5.61 12.62 -5.38
CA MET A 262 -4.17 12.91 -5.25
C MET A 262 -3.35 12.64 -6.53
N ASP A 263 -3.97 12.05 -7.56
CA ASP A 263 -3.40 11.94 -8.91
C ASP A 263 -4.04 12.88 -9.93
N ALA A 264 -4.94 13.77 -9.49
CA ALA A 264 -5.54 14.76 -10.36
C ALA A 264 -4.54 15.86 -10.75
N ASP A 265 -4.65 16.34 -12.00
CA ASP A 265 -3.81 17.42 -12.55
C ASP A 265 -3.83 18.68 -11.66
N GLY A 266 -5.00 19.02 -11.09
CA GLY A 266 -5.14 20.13 -10.15
C GLY A 266 -4.33 19.96 -8.85
N PHE A 267 -4.27 18.74 -8.30
CA PHE A 267 -3.46 18.45 -7.12
C PHE A 267 -1.97 18.58 -7.45
N TYR A 268 -1.54 18.00 -8.57
CA TYR A 268 -0.17 18.11 -9.05
C TYR A 268 0.28 19.57 -9.26
N ARG A 269 -0.57 20.44 -9.80
CA ARG A 269 -0.27 21.88 -9.95
C ARG A 269 -0.15 22.63 -8.63
N ILE A 270 -0.85 22.20 -7.57
CA ILE A 270 -0.68 22.77 -6.24
C ILE A 270 0.68 22.37 -5.68
N ILE A 271 0.99 21.07 -5.69
CA ILE A 271 2.24 20.56 -5.12
C ILE A 271 3.47 21.06 -5.89
N ALA A 272 3.39 21.16 -7.21
CA ALA A 272 4.48 21.64 -8.05
C ALA A 272 4.91 23.10 -7.76
N GLN A 273 4.11 23.88 -7.04
CA GLN A 273 4.48 25.24 -6.63
C GLN A 273 5.57 25.28 -5.55
N TYR A 274 5.74 24.21 -4.78
CA TYR A 274 6.71 24.13 -3.69
C TYR A 274 8.11 23.79 -4.20
N LYS A 275 9.15 24.23 -3.49
CA LYS A 275 10.53 23.79 -3.77
C LYS A 275 10.77 22.38 -3.25
N PHE A 276 10.27 22.09 -2.05
CA PHE A 276 10.49 20.86 -1.32
C PHE A 276 9.17 20.25 -0.83
N ILE A 277 9.15 18.93 -0.69
CA ILE A 277 8.02 18.18 -0.13
C ILE A 277 8.55 17.13 0.84
N LEU A 278 7.93 17.04 2.01
CA LEU A 278 8.23 16.02 3.01
C LEU A 278 7.62 14.68 2.56
N ALA A 279 8.44 13.85 1.92
CA ALA A 279 8.11 12.54 1.38
C ALA A 279 8.32 11.46 2.45
N PHE A 280 7.51 11.48 3.51
CA PHE A 280 7.68 10.63 4.68
C PHE A 280 6.78 9.40 4.60
N GLU A 281 7.35 8.20 4.60
CA GLU A 281 6.63 6.93 4.50
C GLU A 281 5.89 6.55 5.78
N ASN A 282 4.93 5.62 5.68
CA ASN A 282 4.20 5.10 6.85
C ASN A 282 5.06 4.17 7.71
N ALA A 283 6.10 3.55 7.14
CA ALA A 283 7.05 2.69 7.82
C ALA A 283 8.44 2.82 7.20
N VAL A 284 9.47 2.47 7.95
CA VAL A 284 10.88 2.50 7.53
C VAL A 284 11.32 1.06 7.26
N CYS A 285 11.05 0.57 6.05
CA CYS A 285 11.38 -0.79 5.62
C CYS A 285 12.24 -0.75 4.35
N ASP A 286 13.15 -1.70 4.17
CA ASP A 286 13.86 -1.85 2.91
C ASP A 286 12.88 -2.03 1.76
N ASP A 287 13.12 -1.30 0.66
CA ASP A 287 12.33 -1.25 -0.56
C ASP A 287 10.85 -0.78 -0.44
N TYR A 288 10.38 -0.38 0.74
CA TYR A 288 9.07 0.27 0.88
C TYR A 288 9.13 1.73 0.38
N ILE A 289 8.92 1.91 -0.92
CA ILE A 289 9.03 3.19 -1.62
C ILE A 289 7.71 3.46 -2.35
N THR A 290 6.98 4.48 -1.92
CA THR A 290 5.61 4.73 -2.37
C THR A 290 5.50 5.94 -3.30
N GLU A 291 4.27 6.29 -3.66
CA GLU A 291 3.96 7.51 -4.41
C GLU A 291 4.47 8.77 -3.69
N LYS A 292 4.68 8.72 -2.37
CA LYS A 292 5.22 9.83 -1.57
C LYS A 292 6.61 10.24 -2.05
N PHE A 293 7.43 9.28 -2.50
CA PHE A 293 8.74 9.54 -3.08
C PHE A 293 8.68 9.87 -4.59
N TRP A 294 7.94 9.07 -5.36
CA TRP A 294 7.95 9.19 -6.83
C TRP A 294 7.19 10.42 -7.35
N ARG A 295 6.07 10.78 -6.71
CA ARG A 295 5.25 11.93 -7.13
C ARG A 295 6.04 13.25 -7.12
N PRO A 296 6.79 13.63 -6.07
CA PRO A 296 7.66 14.81 -6.09
C PRO A 296 8.59 14.90 -7.31
N LEU A 297 9.25 13.79 -7.66
CA LEU A 297 10.20 13.72 -8.78
C LEU A 297 9.49 13.95 -10.13
N LYS A 298 8.31 13.36 -10.32
CA LYS A 298 7.41 13.63 -11.47
C LYS A 298 7.08 15.12 -11.58
N LEU A 299 6.86 15.80 -10.46
CA LEU A 299 6.46 17.21 -10.40
C LEU A 299 7.60 18.23 -10.47
N GLY A 300 8.86 17.79 -10.39
CA GLY A 300 10.00 18.71 -10.27
C GLY A 300 10.00 19.44 -8.93
N VAL A 301 9.68 18.71 -7.87
CA VAL A 301 9.78 19.14 -6.47
C VAL A 301 10.80 18.22 -5.80
N VAL A 302 11.70 18.79 -4.99
CA VAL A 302 12.75 18.00 -4.33
C VAL A 302 12.13 17.26 -3.14
N PRO A 303 12.07 15.90 -3.15
CA PRO A 303 11.63 15.15 -1.99
C PRO A 303 12.65 15.27 -0.86
N VAL A 304 12.17 15.61 0.33
CA VAL A 304 12.85 15.43 1.60
C VAL A 304 12.34 14.10 2.16
N TYR A 305 13.11 13.05 1.99
CA TYR A 305 12.66 11.67 2.12
C TYR A 305 13.00 11.06 3.47
N TYR A 306 12.01 10.44 4.09
CA TYR A 306 12.16 9.62 5.28
C TYR A 306 11.35 8.33 5.09
N GLY A 307 12.04 7.19 5.02
CA GLY A 307 11.43 5.92 4.65
C GLY A 307 12.50 4.89 4.41
N SER A 308 12.40 4.14 3.32
CA SER A 308 13.28 3.03 3.01
C SER A 308 14.79 3.36 3.08
N PRO A 309 15.58 2.62 3.88
CA PRO A 309 17.04 2.78 3.90
C PRO A 309 17.69 2.49 2.54
N SER A 310 17.08 1.63 1.73
CA SER A 310 17.56 1.27 0.39
C SER A 310 17.20 2.28 -0.70
N ILE A 311 16.61 3.44 -0.37
CA ILE A 311 16.21 4.46 -1.34
C ILE A 311 17.36 4.96 -2.22
N THR A 312 18.59 4.93 -1.70
CA THR A 312 19.81 5.31 -2.43
C THR A 312 20.04 4.48 -3.68
N ASP A 313 19.56 3.23 -3.72
CA ASP A 313 19.60 2.37 -4.90
C ASP A 313 18.64 2.82 -6.02
N TRP A 314 17.66 3.68 -5.70
CA TRP A 314 16.52 3.98 -6.57
C TRP A 314 16.42 5.47 -6.95
N LEU A 315 17.33 6.31 -6.46
CA LEU A 315 17.37 7.73 -6.81
C LEU A 315 17.63 7.92 -8.31
N PRO A 316 16.90 8.80 -9.04
CA PRO A 316 17.21 9.11 -10.43
C PRO A 316 18.64 9.61 -10.67
N SER A 317 19.20 10.32 -9.70
CA SER A 317 20.61 10.74 -9.66
C SER A 317 21.06 10.87 -8.20
N ASN A 318 22.37 10.97 -7.95
CA ASN A 318 22.90 11.17 -6.59
C ASN A 318 22.36 12.45 -5.91
N LYS A 319 21.90 13.44 -6.70
CA LYS A 319 21.28 14.68 -6.21
C LYS A 319 19.87 14.81 -6.78
N SER A 320 18.97 13.95 -6.32
CA SER A 320 17.54 14.05 -6.65
C SER A 320 16.62 14.13 -5.43
N ALA A 321 17.14 13.89 -4.23
CA ALA A 321 16.40 13.87 -2.98
C ALA A 321 17.29 14.31 -1.82
N ILE A 322 16.70 14.87 -0.77
CA ILE A 322 17.36 15.13 0.51
C ILE A 322 16.98 13.99 1.45
N LEU A 323 17.96 13.25 1.98
CA LEU A 323 17.70 12.10 2.84
C LEU A 323 17.70 12.52 4.30
N VAL A 324 16.58 12.33 5.00
CA VAL A 324 16.45 12.71 6.42
C VAL A 324 17.43 11.95 7.31
N SER A 325 17.80 10.73 6.94
CA SER A 325 18.80 9.91 7.64
C SER A 325 20.20 10.53 7.70
N GLU A 326 20.49 11.53 6.88
CA GLU A 326 21.79 12.25 6.89
C GLU A 326 21.86 13.37 7.94
N PHE A 327 20.76 13.62 8.67
CA PHE A 327 20.66 14.70 9.65
C PHE A 327 20.40 14.13 11.04
N SER A 328 21.17 14.59 12.04
CA SER A 328 21.03 14.09 13.41
C SER A 328 19.81 14.67 14.15
N HIS A 329 19.33 15.84 13.70
CA HIS A 329 18.20 16.55 14.30
C HIS A 329 17.40 17.33 13.24
N PRO A 330 16.06 17.48 13.38
CA PRO A 330 15.24 18.33 12.50
C PRO A 330 15.74 19.77 12.33
N ARG A 331 16.50 20.29 13.30
CA ARG A 331 17.11 21.63 13.25
C ARG A 331 18.19 21.73 12.17
N GLU A 332 18.99 20.69 12.02
CA GLU A 332 20.06 20.62 11.02
C GLU A 332 19.43 20.52 9.62
N LEU A 333 18.42 19.67 9.48
CA LEU A 333 17.63 19.57 8.25
C LEU A 333 17.00 20.92 7.88
N ALA A 334 16.36 21.61 8.83
CA ALA A 334 15.80 22.95 8.61
C ALA A 334 16.85 23.97 8.16
N SER A 335 18.03 23.95 8.78
CA SER A 335 19.14 24.84 8.44
C SER A 335 19.66 24.56 7.02
N TYR A 336 19.76 23.29 6.65
CA TYR A 336 20.15 22.86 5.31
C TYR A 336 19.13 23.28 4.25
N ILE A 337 17.83 23.03 4.50
CA ILE A 337 16.75 23.40 3.58
C ILE A 337 16.69 24.93 3.42
N ARG A 338 16.84 25.71 4.49
CA ARG A 338 16.91 27.19 4.40
C ARG A 338 18.03 27.65 3.48
N ARG A 339 19.21 27.04 3.60
CA ARG A 339 20.35 27.34 2.71
C ARG A 339 20.01 27.06 1.26
N LEU A 340 19.43 25.90 0.95
CA LEU A 340 18.98 25.56 -0.40
C LEU A 340 17.86 26.48 -0.89
N ASP A 341 16.92 26.85 -0.04
CA ASP A 341 15.81 27.75 -0.39
C ASP A 341 16.30 29.16 -0.75
N SER A 342 17.36 29.64 -0.08
CA SER A 342 17.97 30.95 -0.32
C SER A 342 18.98 31.01 -1.47
N ASP A 343 19.55 29.87 -1.88
CA ASP A 343 20.61 29.79 -2.89
C ASP A 343 20.11 29.00 -4.11
N ASP A 344 19.74 29.73 -5.16
CA ASP A 344 19.19 29.16 -6.40
C ASP A 344 20.13 28.13 -7.01
N ARG A 345 21.45 28.33 -6.99
CA ARG A 345 22.42 27.39 -7.56
C ARG A 345 22.45 26.08 -6.77
N LEU A 346 22.38 26.15 -5.44
CA LEU A 346 22.35 24.95 -4.61
C LEU A 346 21.03 24.17 -4.78
N TYR A 347 19.90 24.87 -4.92
CA TYR A 347 18.61 24.24 -5.22
C TYR A 347 18.59 23.58 -6.60
N GLU A 348 19.06 24.29 -7.64
CA GLU A 348 19.04 23.80 -9.02
C GLU A 348 19.83 22.52 -9.19
N ALA A 349 20.91 22.33 -8.41
CA ALA A 349 21.67 21.08 -8.41
C ALA A 349 20.84 19.83 -8.06
N TYR A 350 19.70 19.96 -7.36
CA TYR A 350 18.79 18.84 -7.04
C TYR A 350 17.77 18.54 -8.14
N VAL A 351 17.54 19.47 -9.06
CA VAL A 351 16.57 19.33 -10.16
C VAL A 351 17.24 19.31 -11.54
N GLU A 352 18.56 19.47 -11.60
CA GLU A 352 19.35 19.49 -12.84
C GLU A 352 19.13 18.22 -13.68
N TRP A 353 19.14 17.04 -13.05
CA TRP A 353 18.89 15.76 -13.72
C TRP A 353 17.54 15.76 -14.47
N LYS A 354 16.51 16.41 -13.90
CA LYS A 354 15.20 16.54 -14.50
C LYS A 354 15.21 17.54 -15.66
N LEU A 355 15.87 18.68 -15.49
CA LEU A 355 16.01 19.71 -16.52
C LEU A 355 16.74 19.20 -17.76
N LYS A 356 17.77 18.38 -17.58
CA LYS A 356 18.51 17.73 -18.67
C LYS A 356 17.80 16.49 -19.23
N GLY A 357 16.86 15.91 -18.49
CA GLY A 357 16.25 14.63 -18.83
C GLY A 357 17.21 13.45 -18.70
N GLU A 358 18.24 13.59 -17.85
CA GLU A 358 19.34 12.63 -17.67
C GLU A 358 19.17 11.87 -16.35
N ILE A 359 18.88 10.57 -16.44
CA ILE A 359 18.82 9.66 -15.30
C ILE A 359 20.09 8.82 -15.32
N SER A 360 20.91 8.93 -14.28
CA SER A 360 22.22 8.26 -14.22
C SER A 360 22.16 6.87 -13.56
N ASN A 361 21.11 6.59 -12.78
CA ASN A 361 20.97 5.35 -12.04
C ASN A 361 20.62 4.15 -12.96
N GLN A 362 21.62 3.30 -13.21
CA GLN A 362 21.48 2.11 -14.05
C GLN A 362 20.57 1.04 -13.45
N ARG A 363 20.52 0.91 -12.12
CA ARG A 363 19.62 -0.06 -11.47
C ARG A 363 18.16 0.31 -11.76
N LEU A 364 17.80 1.57 -11.54
CA LEU A 364 16.45 2.08 -11.82
C LEU A 364 16.09 1.89 -13.30
N LEU A 365 17.00 2.25 -14.20
CA LEU A 365 16.80 2.09 -15.66
C LEU A 365 16.60 0.64 -16.07
N THR A 366 17.39 -0.29 -15.53
CA THR A 366 17.26 -1.73 -15.81
C THR A 366 15.97 -2.28 -15.24
N ALA A 367 15.64 -1.96 -13.98
CA ALA A 367 14.42 -2.44 -13.33
C ALA A 367 13.15 -2.04 -14.11
N LEU A 368 13.06 -0.79 -14.58
CA LEU A 368 11.91 -0.33 -15.36
C LEU A 368 11.87 -0.90 -16.78
N ARG A 369 13.02 -1.24 -17.38
CA ARG A 369 13.10 -1.88 -18.69
C ARG A 369 12.68 -3.35 -18.64
N GLU A 370 13.06 -4.05 -17.59
CA GLU A 370 12.76 -5.47 -17.39
C GLU A 370 11.36 -5.72 -16.82
N ARG A 371 10.72 -4.67 -16.28
CA ARG A 371 9.37 -4.72 -15.74
C ARG A 371 8.36 -5.09 -16.81
N LYS A 372 7.58 -6.15 -16.54
CA LYS A 372 6.59 -6.72 -17.48
C LYS A 372 5.15 -6.22 -17.28
N TRP A 373 4.97 -5.24 -16.38
CA TRP A 373 3.68 -4.69 -16.03
C TRP A 373 3.73 -3.16 -16.02
N GLY A 374 2.60 -2.55 -16.37
CA GLY A 374 2.39 -1.11 -16.39
C GLY A 374 1.79 -0.58 -15.09
N VAL A 375 1.88 0.74 -14.93
CA VAL A 375 1.22 1.48 -13.85
C VAL A 375 0.38 2.55 -14.52
N GLN A 376 -0.92 2.55 -14.28
CA GLN A 376 -1.87 3.48 -14.93
C GLN A 376 -1.80 3.46 -16.47
N ASP A 377 -1.41 2.33 -17.07
CA ASP A 377 -1.36 2.13 -18.52
C ASP A 377 -2.37 1.07 -18.95
N VAL A 378 -3.43 1.51 -19.64
CA VAL A 378 -4.51 0.64 -20.13
C VAL A 378 -4.08 -0.34 -21.23
N ASN A 379 -2.92 -0.10 -21.84
CA ASN A 379 -2.38 -0.92 -22.91
C ASN A 379 -1.47 -2.04 -22.39
N GLN A 380 -1.12 -2.01 -21.11
CA GLN A 380 -0.27 -3.01 -20.46
C GLN A 380 -1.04 -3.74 -19.36
N ASP A 381 -0.61 -4.96 -19.07
CA ASP A 381 -1.07 -5.69 -17.89
C ASP A 381 -0.65 -4.91 -16.64
N ASN A 382 -1.54 -4.80 -15.66
CA ASN A 382 -1.20 -4.16 -14.40
C ASN A 382 -0.43 -5.15 -13.49
N TYR A 383 0.03 -4.68 -12.33
CA TYR A 383 0.80 -5.52 -11.40
C TYR A 383 -0.02 -6.69 -10.79
N ILE A 384 -1.34 -6.58 -10.70
CA ILE A 384 -2.23 -7.69 -10.28
C ILE A 384 -2.29 -8.75 -11.38
N ASP A 385 -2.47 -8.35 -12.63
CA ASP A 385 -2.45 -9.26 -13.78
C ASP A 385 -1.11 -10.00 -13.88
N ALA A 386 0.01 -9.30 -13.64
CA ALA A 386 1.34 -9.92 -13.61
C ALA A 386 1.52 -10.90 -12.45
N PHE A 387 0.98 -10.59 -11.27
CA PHE A 387 0.96 -11.50 -10.12
C PHE A 387 0.17 -12.77 -10.43
N GLU A 388 -1.06 -12.61 -10.91
CA GLU A 388 -1.92 -13.68 -11.37
C GLU A 388 -1.24 -14.57 -12.42
N CYS A 389 -0.64 -13.94 -13.43
CA CYS A 389 0.04 -14.67 -14.50
C CYS A 389 1.32 -15.37 -14.06
N MET A 390 2.07 -14.79 -13.11
CA MET A 390 3.19 -15.49 -12.50
C MET A 390 2.72 -16.78 -11.81
N VAL A 391 1.65 -16.71 -11.01
CA VAL A 391 1.11 -17.89 -10.31
C VAL A 391 0.58 -18.90 -11.32
N CYS A 392 -0.23 -18.47 -12.29
CA CYS A 392 -0.77 -19.33 -13.33
C CYS A 392 0.32 -20.10 -14.10
N THR A 393 1.36 -19.40 -14.53
CA THR A 393 2.48 -20.00 -15.28
C THR A 393 3.24 -21.03 -14.44
N LYS A 394 3.45 -20.76 -13.14
CA LYS A 394 4.13 -21.69 -12.22
C LYS A 394 3.27 -22.93 -11.93
N VAL A 395 1.95 -22.76 -11.78
CA VAL A 395 1.01 -23.89 -11.65
C VAL A 395 1.05 -24.76 -12.90
N TRP A 396 0.95 -24.18 -14.09
CA TRP A 396 1.04 -24.93 -15.34
C TRP A 396 2.38 -25.64 -15.53
N ALA A 397 3.49 -25.02 -15.13
CA ALA A 397 4.79 -25.69 -15.12
C ALA A 397 4.76 -26.96 -14.24
N ASN A 398 4.13 -26.92 -13.08
CA ASN A 398 3.97 -28.09 -12.21
C ASN A 398 3.03 -29.15 -12.79
N ILE A 399 1.96 -28.76 -13.47
CA ILE A 399 1.08 -29.70 -14.18
C ILE A 399 1.86 -30.45 -15.26
N ARG A 400 2.65 -29.73 -16.08
CA ARG A 400 3.49 -30.33 -17.13
C ARG A 400 4.58 -31.24 -16.57
N LEU A 401 5.11 -30.96 -15.38
CA LEU A 401 6.03 -31.87 -14.69
C LEU A 401 5.31 -33.16 -14.27
N GLN A 402 4.12 -33.03 -13.69
CA GLN A 402 3.31 -34.17 -13.26
C GLN A 402 2.91 -35.08 -14.45
N GLU A 403 2.54 -34.51 -15.59
CA GLU A 403 2.25 -35.25 -16.83
C GLU A 403 3.45 -36.07 -17.32
N LYS A 404 4.67 -35.59 -17.05
CA LYS A 404 5.93 -36.29 -17.36
C LYS A 404 6.36 -37.26 -16.25
N GLY A 405 5.56 -37.43 -15.19
CA GLY A 405 5.92 -38.25 -14.03
C GLY A 405 7.04 -37.64 -13.17
N LEU A 406 7.35 -36.35 -13.33
CA LEU A 406 8.36 -35.64 -12.56
C LEU A 406 7.75 -34.98 -11.31
N PRO A 407 8.50 -34.86 -10.20
CA PRO A 407 8.00 -34.19 -9.00
C PRO A 407 7.74 -32.70 -9.25
N PRO A 408 6.71 -32.11 -8.60
CA PRO A 408 6.43 -30.69 -8.74
C PRO A 408 7.56 -29.85 -8.13
N LYS A 409 7.87 -28.72 -8.76
CA LYS A 409 8.74 -27.70 -8.18
C LYS A 409 7.96 -26.88 -7.16
N ARG A 410 8.34 -27.00 -5.89
CA ARG A 410 7.79 -26.16 -4.82
C ARG A 410 8.62 -24.88 -4.70
N TRP A 411 7.92 -23.76 -4.72
CA TRP A 411 8.47 -22.46 -4.41
C TRP A 411 8.08 -22.14 -2.97
N GLU A 412 8.97 -21.48 -2.25
CA GLU A 412 8.77 -21.11 -0.86
C GLU A 412 9.19 -19.65 -0.70
N ALA A 413 8.36 -18.87 -0.04
CA ALA A 413 8.74 -17.51 0.30
C ALA A 413 9.79 -17.50 1.41
N GLU A 414 10.74 -16.59 1.32
CA GLU A 414 11.75 -16.35 2.36
C GLU A 414 11.34 -15.14 3.23
N ASP A 415 12.00 -14.96 4.36
CA ASP A 415 11.78 -13.80 5.25
C ASP A 415 12.11 -12.48 4.54
N THR A 416 13.12 -12.47 3.67
CA THR A 416 13.48 -11.31 2.83
C THR A 416 12.39 -10.89 1.83
N HIS A 417 11.39 -11.74 1.56
CA HIS A 417 10.31 -11.39 0.65
C HIS A 417 9.33 -10.38 1.25
N LEU A 418 9.24 -10.28 2.58
CA LEU A 418 8.46 -9.25 3.27
C LEU A 418 8.92 -9.14 4.71
N SER A 419 9.76 -8.14 4.98
CA SER A 419 10.30 -7.88 6.31
C SER A 419 10.35 -6.38 6.56
N CYS A 420 10.17 -5.98 7.82
CA CYS A 420 10.38 -4.61 8.25
C CYS A 420 10.97 -4.61 9.66
N PRO A 421 11.96 -3.76 9.96
CA PRO A 421 12.45 -3.57 11.32
C PRO A 421 11.36 -3.13 12.31
N GLU A 422 11.64 -3.30 13.58
CA GLU A 422 10.81 -2.77 14.67
C GLU A 422 10.59 -1.25 14.52
N PRO A 423 9.37 -0.73 14.75
CA PRO A 423 9.12 0.70 14.73
C PRO A 423 9.96 1.42 15.79
N THR A 424 10.49 2.59 15.44
CA THR A 424 11.24 3.42 16.39
C THR A 424 10.53 4.76 16.57
N VAL A 425 10.67 5.33 17.76
CA VAL A 425 10.06 6.61 18.12
C VAL A 425 11.15 7.67 18.27
N PHE A 426 10.92 8.85 17.70
CA PHE A 426 11.82 9.97 17.85
C PHE A 426 11.75 10.56 19.25
N ALA A 427 12.88 10.74 19.93
CA ALA A 427 12.92 11.39 21.23
C ALA A 427 13.31 12.87 21.08
N PHE A 428 12.33 13.77 21.18
CA PHE A 428 12.56 15.23 21.24
C PHE A 428 12.23 15.76 22.65
N SER A 429 12.73 16.96 22.98
CA SER A 429 12.54 17.53 24.32
C SER A 429 11.04 17.71 24.66
N PRO A 430 10.58 17.24 25.83
CA PRO A 430 9.15 17.15 26.17
C PRO A 430 8.45 18.51 26.35
N LEU A 431 9.18 19.63 26.41
CA LEU A 431 8.62 20.95 26.70
C LEU A 431 7.64 21.50 25.63
N ARG A 432 7.41 20.78 24.52
CA ARG A 432 6.51 21.21 23.43
C ARG A 432 5.62 20.10 22.85
N THR A 433 5.65 18.89 23.42
CA THR A 433 4.89 17.77 22.89
C THR A 433 3.54 17.72 23.61
N PRO A 434 2.40 17.72 22.91
CA PRO A 434 1.15 17.24 23.50
C PRO A 434 1.39 15.87 24.16
N PRO A 435 0.60 15.47 25.18
CA PRO A 435 0.68 14.11 25.70
C PRO A 435 0.65 13.13 24.52
N LEU A 436 1.62 12.22 24.52
CA LEU A 436 1.81 11.20 23.49
C LEU A 436 0.45 10.63 23.08
N SER A 437 0.11 10.69 21.80
CA SER A 437 -1.11 10.02 21.35
C SER A 437 -0.95 8.54 21.69
N SER A 438 -1.98 7.91 22.25
CA SER A 438 -1.95 6.48 22.60
C SER A 438 -1.56 5.59 21.41
N LEU A 439 -1.84 6.05 20.20
CA LEU A 439 -1.45 5.39 18.94
C LEU A 439 0.07 5.37 18.71
N ARG A 440 0.81 6.39 19.15
CA ARG A 440 2.26 6.43 18.97
C ARG A 440 2.98 5.32 19.74
N GLU A 441 2.56 5.07 20.98
CA GLU A 441 3.14 4.00 21.82
C GLU A 441 2.61 2.61 21.42
N MET A 442 1.46 2.56 20.75
CA MET A 442 0.82 1.32 20.31
C MET A 442 1.68 0.54 19.32
N TRP A 443 2.38 1.20 18.39
CA TRP A 443 3.05 0.49 17.28
C TRP A 443 4.14 -0.50 17.71
N ILE A 444 4.92 -0.16 18.74
CA ILE A 444 5.92 -1.07 19.31
C ILE A 444 5.22 -2.26 19.98
N SER A 445 4.16 -1.99 20.74
CA SER A 445 3.38 -3.05 21.39
C SER A 445 2.69 -3.96 20.35
N SER A 446 2.12 -3.38 19.29
CA SER A 446 1.53 -4.10 18.16
C SER A 446 2.57 -4.93 17.40
N PHE A 447 3.80 -4.43 17.25
CA PHE A 447 4.89 -5.19 16.67
C PHE A 447 5.20 -6.44 17.49
N GLU A 448 5.43 -6.30 18.80
CA GLU A 448 5.71 -7.44 19.69
C GLU A 448 4.54 -8.43 19.73
N GLN A 449 3.32 -7.91 19.82
CA GLN A 449 2.11 -8.72 19.75
C GLN A 449 2.02 -9.51 18.44
N SER A 450 2.34 -8.88 17.30
CA SER A 450 2.29 -9.53 16.00
C SER A 450 3.32 -10.65 15.81
N LYS A 451 4.44 -10.63 16.55
CA LYS A 451 5.39 -11.76 16.60
C LYS A 451 4.74 -13.00 17.21
N LYS A 452 4.01 -12.83 18.32
CA LYS A 452 3.27 -13.92 18.98
C LYS A 452 2.14 -14.44 18.09
N GLU A 453 1.40 -13.55 17.44
CA GLU A 453 0.37 -13.90 16.46
C GLU A 453 0.94 -14.70 15.28
N ALA A 454 2.09 -14.29 14.75
CA ALA A 454 2.76 -14.99 13.66
C ALA A 454 3.14 -16.43 14.05
N GLN A 455 3.68 -16.63 15.25
CA GLN A 455 4.03 -17.95 15.77
C GLN A 455 2.80 -18.84 15.99
N ALA A 456 1.77 -18.30 16.64
CA ALA A 456 0.51 -19.02 16.88
C ALA A 456 -0.16 -19.43 15.55
N LEU A 457 -0.21 -18.51 14.57
CA LEU A 457 -0.77 -18.79 13.26
C LEU A 457 0.01 -19.89 12.54
N ARG A 458 1.35 -19.82 12.56
CA ARG A 458 2.19 -20.85 11.95
C ARG A 458 1.89 -22.23 12.52
N TRP A 459 1.86 -22.35 13.84
CA TRP A 459 1.56 -23.63 14.50
C TRP A 459 0.19 -24.19 14.08
N LEU A 460 -0.85 -23.34 14.02
CA LEU A 460 -2.20 -23.74 13.65
C LEU A 460 -2.32 -24.15 12.17
N VAL A 461 -1.63 -23.45 11.27
CA VAL A 461 -1.60 -23.77 9.84
C VAL A 461 -0.81 -25.06 9.58
N ASP A 462 0.31 -25.28 10.28
CA ASP A 462 1.10 -26.51 10.17
C ASP A 462 0.33 -27.75 10.65
N ARG A 463 -0.55 -27.60 11.65
CA ARG A 463 -1.50 -28.65 12.04
C ARG A 463 -2.48 -29.02 10.93
N ASN A 464 -2.68 -28.13 9.95
CA ASN A 464 -3.49 -28.33 8.76
C ASN A 464 -4.95 -28.72 9.04
N GLN A 465 -5.54 -28.13 10.06
CA GLN A 465 -6.94 -28.30 10.46
C GLN A 465 -7.58 -26.94 10.69
N ASN A 466 -8.90 -26.85 10.51
CA ASN A 466 -9.63 -25.65 10.91
C ASN A 466 -9.46 -25.41 12.41
N PHE A 467 -9.38 -24.15 12.78
CA PHE A 467 -9.22 -23.70 14.16
C PHE A 467 -10.18 -22.54 14.44
N SER A 468 -10.50 -22.31 15.71
CA SER A 468 -11.32 -21.17 16.12
C SER A 468 -10.44 -19.98 16.48
N SER A 469 -10.99 -18.78 16.42
CA SER A 469 -10.30 -17.57 16.91
C SER A 469 -9.95 -17.69 18.40
N GLN A 470 -10.77 -18.39 19.20
CA GLN A 470 -10.47 -18.67 20.61
C GLN A 470 -9.20 -19.52 20.78
N GLU A 471 -9.03 -20.54 19.94
CA GLU A 471 -7.83 -21.38 19.95
C GLU A 471 -6.59 -20.56 19.56
N PHE A 472 -6.70 -19.73 18.52
CA PHE A 472 -5.64 -18.81 18.11
C PHE A 472 -5.24 -17.87 19.26
N TRP A 473 -6.19 -17.12 19.83
CA TRP A 473 -5.88 -16.17 20.91
C TRP A 473 -5.38 -16.87 22.18
N GLY A 474 -5.85 -18.09 22.45
CA GLY A 474 -5.33 -18.91 23.55
C GLY A 474 -3.85 -19.28 23.39
N LEU A 475 -3.36 -19.45 22.16
CA LEU A 475 -1.93 -19.66 21.88
C LEU A 475 -1.13 -18.36 21.98
N VAL A 476 -1.69 -17.25 21.49
CA VAL A 476 -1.04 -15.94 21.50
C VAL A 476 -0.81 -15.41 22.93
N PHE A 477 -1.75 -15.65 23.85
CA PHE A 477 -1.67 -15.22 25.25
C PHE A 477 -1.29 -16.35 26.22
N LYS A 478 -0.60 -17.38 25.74
CA LYS A 478 -0.20 -18.53 26.57
C LYS A 478 0.85 -18.17 27.64
N ASP A 479 1.61 -17.10 27.40
CA ASP A 479 2.52 -16.43 28.34
C ASP A 479 1.87 -15.14 28.86
#